data_AF-A0A2S1ESW9-F1
#
_entry.id   AF-A0A2S1ESW9-F1
#
_cell.length_a   1.000
_cell.length_b   1.000
_cell.length_c   1.000
_cell.angle_alpha   90.00
_cell.angle_beta   90.00
_cell.angle_gamma   90.00
#
_symmetry.space_group_name_H-M   'P 1'
#
loop_
_entity.id
_entity.type
_entity.pdbx_description
1 polymer ?
#
loop_
_entity_poly.entity_id
_entity_poly.type
_entity_poly.pdbx_seq_one_letter_code
_entity_poly.pdbx_strand_id
1 'polypeptide(L)'
;MTISMYDMTDIREMTNLAPEQLFQLKDQLSRQRWDDYENGQPDYHPSFPEEPYDSIDDLPNHDELTNEWLRFYALKRGFHPNARGTATTTSNLAMLEFSALDYIKEISPRPILFIYGDDAHSRSYSERAYYLANQPKQRLIVEDCEHIDLYDNLDKIPVEEISTFFKKSFMS
;
A
#
# COMPACT_ATOMS: atom_id res chain seq x y z
N MET A 1 4.28 11.75 8.37
CA MET A 1 3.06 11.07 8.83
C MET A 1 2.72 10.00 7.83
N THR A 2 2.17 8.87 8.28
CA THR A 2 1.56 7.85 7.41
C THR A 2 0.12 7.60 7.88
N ILE A 3 -0.75 7.25 6.95
CA ILE A 3 -2.12 6.80 7.19
C ILE A 3 -2.38 5.58 6.29
N SER A 4 -2.91 4.48 6.83
CA SER A 4 -3.10 3.22 6.10
C SER A 4 -1.87 2.83 5.26
N MET A 5 -0.70 2.73 5.91
CA MET A 5 0.52 2.44 5.18
C MET A 5 0.46 1.06 4.51
N TYR A 6 0.90 1.00 3.25
CA TYR A 6 1.12 -0.24 2.50
C TYR A 6 2.56 -0.22 1.94
N ASP A 7 3.43 -1.07 2.47
CA ASP A 7 4.83 -1.12 2.03
C ASP A 7 5.01 -2.12 0.89
N MET A 8 4.87 -1.65 -0.35
CA MET A 8 5.06 -2.47 -1.56
C MET A 8 6.49 -3.00 -1.70
N THR A 9 7.47 -2.41 -0.99
CA THR A 9 8.85 -2.91 -1.01
C THR A 9 9.08 -4.11 -0.10
N ASP A 10 8.10 -4.43 0.75
CA ASP A 10 8.10 -5.66 1.56
C ASP A 10 7.61 -6.89 0.76
N ILE A 11 7.59 -6.80 -0.59
CA ILE A 11 7.13 -7.84 -1.51
C ILE A 11 7.76 -9.22 -1.24
N ARG A 12 8.97 -9.27 -0.70
CA ARG A 12 9.63 -10.53 -0.30
C ARG A 12 8.89 -11.21 0.85
N GLU A 13 8.47 -10.44 1.85
CA GLU A 13 7.67 -10.94 2.97
C GLU A 13 6.22 -11.19 2.53
N MET A 14 5.65 -10.34 1.67
CA MET A 14 4.30 -10.52 1.12
C MET A 14 4.15 -11.84 0.37
N THR A 15 5.14 -12.16 -0.47
CA THR A 15 5.11 -13.37 -1.30
C THR A 15 5.63 -14.61 -0.55
N ASN A 16 6.47 -14.40 0.48
CA ASN A 16 7.04 -15.43 1.35
C ASN A 16 7.60 -16.65 0.58
N LEU A 17 8.26 -16.37 -0.54
CA LEU A 17 8.78 -17.40 -1.45
C LEU A 17 10.05 -18.05 -0.88
N ALA A 18 10.19 -19.36 -1.10
CA ALA A 18 11.45 -20.04 -0.84
C ALA A 18 12.58 -19.46 -1.72
N PRO A 19 13.86 -19.54 -1.32
CA PRO A 19 14.97 -18.95 -2.08
C PRO A 19 15.03 -19.37 -3.55
N GLU A 20 14.69 -20.62 -3.86
CA GLU A 20 14.63 -21.12 -5.24
C GLU A 20 13.47 -20.49 -6.04
N GLN A 21 12.28 -20.37 -5.44
CA GLN A 21 11.13 -19.74 -6.06
C GLN A 21 11.38 -18.24 -6.30
N LEU A 22 12.04 -17.58 -5.34
CA LEU A 22 12.45 -16.20 -5.50
C LEU A 22 13.46 -16.03 -6.63
N PHE A 23 14.43 -16.94 -6.76
CA PHE A 23 15.36 -16.96 -7.89
C PHE A 23 14.64 -17.15 -9.22
N GLN A 24 13.68 -18.08 -9.28
CA GLN A 24 12.84 -18.31 -10.46
C GLN A 24 12.02 -17.07 -10.83
N LEU A 25 11.41 -16.40 -9.85
CA LEU A 25 10.69 -15.14 -10.07
C LEU A 25 11.62 -14.07 -10.68
N LYS A 26 12.84 -13.93 -10.15
CA LYS A 26 13.82 -12.98 -10.70
C LYS A 26 14.25 -13.34 -12.13
N ASP A 27 14.45 -14.63 -12.44
CA ASP A 27 14.76 -15.09 -13.79
C ASP A 27 13.60 -14.80 -14.76
N GLN A 28 12.36 -15.09 -14.35
CA GLN A 28 11.15 -14.79 -15.12
C GLN A 28 11.03 -13.30 -15.41
N LEU A 29 11.16 -12.44 -14.38
CA LEU A 29 11.10 -11.00 -14.55
C LEU A 29 12.26 -10.46 -15.41
N SER A 30 13.45 -11.08 -15.35
CA SER A 30 14.58 -10.74 -16.21
C SER A 30 14.32 -11.08 -17.68
N ARG A 31 13.66 -12.21 -17.96
CA ARG A 31 13.25 -12.58 -19.33
C ARG A 31 12.13 -11.68 -19.84
N GLN A 32 11.16 -11.35 -18.99
CA GLN A 32 10.07 -10.42 -19.34
C GLN A 32 10.61 -9.08 -19.84
N ARG A 33 11.75 -8.59 -19.35
CA ARG A 33 12.39 -7.37 -19.88
C ARG A 33 12.80 -7.49 -21.35
N TRP A 34 13.25 -8.68 -21.78
CA TRP A 34 13.57 -8.94 -23.19
C TRP A 34 12.31 -9.04 -24.02
N ASP A 35 11.28 -9.72 -23.52
CA ASP A 35 9.98 -9.80 -24.18
C ASP A 35 9.34 -8.40 -24.34
N ASP A 36 9.39 -7.56 -23.30
CA ASP A 36 8.96 -6.15 -23.32
C ASP A 36 9.72 -5.33 -24.37
N TYR A 37 11.03 -5.56 -24.50
CA TYR A 37 11.88 -4.90 -25.49
C TYR A 37 11.53 -5.32 -26.92
N GLU A 38 11.39 -6.62 -27.18
CA GLU A 38 11.04 -7.17 -28.49
C GLU A 38 9.64 -6.74 -28.94
N ASN A 39 8.68 -6.68 -28.02
CA ASN A 39 7.31 -6.25 -28.28
C ASN A 39 7.16 -4.72 -28.38
N GLY A 40 8.16 -3.95 -27.92
CA GLY A 40 8.14 -2.49 -27.91
C GLY A 40 7.15 -1.87 -26.93
N GLN A 41 6.52 -2.67 -26.05
CA GLN A 41 5.61 -2.26 -24.99
C GLN A 41 5.81 -3.17 -23.78
N PRO A 42 5.75 -2.63 -22.54
CA PRO A 42 5.87 -3.44 -21.34
C PRO A 42 4.62 -4.28 -21.09
N ASP A 43 4.81 -5.48 -20.55
CA ASP A 43 3.71 -6.27 -20.03
C ASP A 43 3.03 -5.57 -18.86
N TYR A 44 1.71 -5.41 -18.97
CA TYR A 44 0.89 -4.62 -18.07
C TYR A 44 -0.52 -5.20 -17.96
N HIS A 45 -0.93 -5.51 -16.74
CA HIS A 45 -2.21 -6.13 -16.43
C HIS A 45 -2.96 -5.32 -15.36
N PRO A 46 -3.85 -4.39 -15.76
CA PRO A 46 -4.76 -3.72 -14.82
C PRO A 46 -5.59 -4.69 -13.97
N SER A 47 -5.69 -4.44 -12.67
CA SER A 47 -6.51 -5.25 -11.76
C SER A 47 -7.91 -4.66 -11.50
N PHE A 48 -8.07 -3.35 -11.69
CA PHE A 48 -9.35 -2.68 -11.47
C PHE A 48 -10.15 -2.61 -12.77
N PRO A 49 -11.49 -2.43 -12.74
CA PRO A 49 -12.30 -2.36 -13.95
C PRO A 49 -12.12 -1.02 -14.68
N GLU A 50 -12.46 -0.99 -15.98
CA GLU A 50 -12.40 0.24 -16.80
C GLU A 50 -13.57 1.18 -16.54
N GLU A 51 -14.66 0.65 -16.02
CA GLU A 51 -15.85 1.38 -15.61
C GLU A 51 -16.27 0.90 -14.21
N PRO A 52 -16.84 1.76 -13.36
CA PRO A 52 -17.27 1.35 -12.04
C PRO A 52 -18.50 0.44 -12.12
N TYR A 53 -18.58 -0.53 -11.22
CA TYR A 53 -19.81 -1.26 -10.93
C TYR A 53 -20.81 -0.35 -10.20
N ASP A 54 -22.10 -0.65 -10.31
CA ASP A 54 -23.16 0.16 -9.73
C ASP A 54 -23.31 -0.06 -8.22
N SER A 55 -23.10 -1.28 -7.74
CA SER A 55 -23.23 -1.63 -6.33
C SER A 55 -22.24 -2.71 -5.88
N ILE A 56 -22.11 -2.91 -4.56
CA ILE A 56 -21.28 -3.97 -3.97
C ILE A 56 -21.74 -5.36 -4.43
N ASP A 57 -23.04 -5.55 -4.66
CA ASP A 57 -23.62 -6.83 -5.08
C ASP A 57 -23.23 -7.20 -6.53
N ASP A 58 -22.78 -6.22 -7.33
CA ASP A 58 -22.32 -6.40 -8.70
C ASP A 58 -20.81 -6.74 -8.76
N LEU A 59 -20.08 -6.64 -7.64
CA LEU A 59 -18.65 -6.92 -7.62
C LEU A 59 -18.37 -8.41 -7.83
N PRO A 60 -17.33 -8.77 -8.61
CA PRO A 60 -16.89 -10.15 -8.69
C PRO A 60 -16.39 -10.62 -7.32
N ASN A 61 -16.76 -11.83 -6.95
CA ASN A 61 -16.32 -12.42 -5.68
C ASN A 61 -14.90 -12.98 -5.81
N HIS A 62 -13.95 -12.37 -5.10
CA HIS A 62 -12.55 -12.79 -4.98
C HIS A 62 -12.21 -13.18 -3.53
N ASP A 63 -10.92 -13.22 -3.19
CA ASP A 63 -10.45 -13.30 -1.80
C ASP A 63 -10.75 -12.00 -1.02
N GLU A 64 -10.70 -12.08 0.31
CA GLU A 64 -11.06 -10.98 1.21
C GLU A 64 -10.27 -9.69 0.93
N LEU A 65 -8.97 -9.80 0.67
CA LEU A 65 -8.09 -8.66 0.39
C LEU A 65 -8.46 -8.00 -0.94
N THR A 66 -8.61 -8.79 -2.00
CA THR A 66 -9.05 -8.28 -3.31
C THR A 66 -10.43 -7.63 -3.22
N ASN A 67 -11.36 -8.26 -2.50
CA ASN A 67 -12.70 -7.72 -2.29
C ASN A 67 -12.66 -6.37 -1.57
N GLU A 68 -11.79 -6.18 -0.57
CA GLU A 68 -11.61 -4.89 0.10
C GLU A 68 -11.19 -3.79 -0.90
N TRP A 69 -10.19 -4.04 -1.75
CA TRP A 69 -9.78 -3.06 -2.75
C TRP A 69 -10.90 -2.73 -3.75
N LEU A 70 -11.66 -3.72 -4.20
CA LEU A 70 -12.75 -3.53 -5.14
C LEU A 70 -13.90 -2.69 -4.54
N ARG A 71 -14.19 -2.81 -3.23
CA ARG A 71 -15.18 -1.96 -2.54
C ARG A 71 -14.85 -0.46 -2.63
N PHE A 72 -13.59 -0.10 -2.87
CA PHE A 72 -13.19 1.28 -3.09
C PHE A 72 -12.99 1.59 -4.59
N TYR A 73 -12.06 0.90 -5.24
CA TYR A 73 -11.58 1.26 -6.58
C TYR A 73 -12.49 0.82 -7.72
N ALA A 74 -13.37 -0.16 -7.50
CA ALA A 74 -14.27 -0.68 -8.54
C ALA A 74 -15.69 -0.11 -8.46
N LEU A 75 -15.98 0.75 -7.48
CA LEU A 75 -17.27 1.44 -7.31
C LEU A 75 -17.12 2.94 -7.48
N LYS A 76 -18.23 3.64 -7.72
CA LYS A 76 -18.27 5.11 -7.83
C LYS A 76 -17.66 5.84 -6.61
N ARG A 77 -17.55 5.16 -5.46
CA ARG A 77 -16.90 5.66 -4.23
C ARG A 77 -15.46 6.13 -4.48
N GLY A 78 -14.63 5.28 -5.09
CA GLY A 78 -13.19 5.53 -5.28
C GLY A 78 -12.69 5.34 -6.71
N PHE A 79 -13.57 4.98 -7.65
CA PHE A 79 -13.20 4.77 -9.05
C PHE A 79 -12.63 6.04 -9.70
N HIS A 80 -11.57 5.85 -10.47
CA HIS A 80 -11.04 6.86 -11.38
C HIS A 80 -10.41 6.16 -12.60
N PRO A 81 -10.64 6.62 -13.85
CA PRO A 81 -10.17 5.93 -15.07
C PRO A 81 -8.65 5.80 -15.14
N ASN A 82 -7.90 6.66 -14.46
CA ASN A 82 -6.43 6.58 -14.39
C ASN A 82 -5.89 5.75 -13.22
N ALA A 83 -6.75 5.20 -12.35
CA ALA A 83 -6.37 4.37 -11.21
C ALA A 83 -6.67 2.89 -11.52
N ARG A 84 -5.72 2.22 -12.18
CA ARG A 84 -5.94 0.89 -12.79
C ARG A 84 -5.41 -0.29 -11.95
N GLY A 85 -4.84 -0.01 -10.78
CA GLY A 85 -4.57 -1.02 -9.73
C GLY A 85 -3.26 -1.78 -9.81
N THR A 86 -2.43 -1.56 -10.84
CA THR A 86 -1.14 -2.24 -11.00
C THR A 86 -0.09 -1.35 -11.67
N ALA A 87 1.16 -1.80 -11.62
CA ALA A 87 2.27 -1.32 -12.44
C ALA A 87 2.62 -2.38 -13.50
N THR A 88 3.61 -2.10 -14.35
CA THR A 88 4.12 -3.09 -15.31
C THR A 88 4.71 -4.31 -14.57
N THR A 89 4.66 -5.49 -15.18
CA THR A 89 5.18 -6.73 -14.57
C THR A 89 6.63 -6.59 -14.12
N THR A 90 7.46 -5.90 -14.90
CA THR A 90 8.88 -5.66 -14.58
C THR A 90 9.13 -4.65 -13.46
N SER A 91 8.13 -3.90 -12.99
CA SER A 91 8.24 -3.01 -11.83
C SER A 91 8.52 -3.78 -10.52
N ASN A 92 8.12 -5.06 -10.46
CA ASN A 92 8.42 -5.94 -9.33
C ASN A 92 9.92 -6.12 -9.09
N LEU A 93 10.78 -5.99 -10.11
CA LEU A 93 12.24 -6.04 -9.92
C LEU A 93 12.75 -4.92 -9.02
N ALA A 94 12.22 -3.70 -9.18
CA ALA A 94 12.60 -2.58 -8.34
C ALA A 94 12.12 -2.78 -6.90
N MET A 95 10.87 -3.25 -6.73
CA MET A 95 10.29 -3.54 -5.42
C MET A 95 11.03 -4.68 -4.70
N LEU A 96 11.56 -5.66 -5.43
CA LEU A 96 12.36 -6.77 -4.87
C LEU A 96 13.76 -6.36 -4.42
N GLU A 97 14.30 -5.25 -4.92
CA GLU A 97 15.70 -4.87 -4.70
C GLU A 97 15.87 -3.68 -3.75
N PHE A 98 14.89 -2.77 -3.70
CA PHE A 98 14.92 -1.60 -2.85
C PHE A 98 13.99 -1.77 -1.65
N SER A 99 14.42 -1.35 -0.46
CA SER A 99 13.61 -1.30 0.77
C SER A 99 13.32 0.15 1.16
N ALA A 100 12.03 0.51 1.22
CA ALA A 100 11.59 1.87 1.52
C ALA A 100 11.90 2.32 2.96
N LEU A 101 12.16 1.38 3.87
CA LEU A 101 12.33 1.64 5.30
C LEU A 101 13.78 1.62 5.78
N ASP A 102 14.77 1.38 4.90
CA ASP A 102 16.19 1.24 5.27
C ASP A 102 16.72 2.44 6.07
N TYR A 103 16.27 3.64 5.71
CA TYR A 103 16.73 4.91 6.30
C TYR A 103 15.68 5.57 7.20
N ILE A 104 14.63 4.86 7.63
CA ILE A 104 13.54 5.44 8.45
C ILE A 104 14.06 6.08 9.76
N LYS A 105 15.19 5.62 10.27
CA LYS A 105 15.85 6.17 11.48
C LYS A 105 16.37 7.59 11.29
N GLU A 106 16.67 8.01 10.06
CA GLU A 106 17.17 9.34 9.70
C GLU A 106 16.06 10.41 9.67
N ILE A 107 14.79 10.00 9.84
CA ILE A 107 13.70 10.97 9.98
C ILE A 107 13.87 11.78 11.27
N SER A 108 14.32 11.12 12.35
CA SER A 108 14.69 11.77 13.62
C SER A 108 15.72 12.89 13.40
N PRO A 109 15.61 14.04 14.08
CA PRO A 109 14.72 14.36 15.21
C PRO A 109 13.30 14.79 14.84
N ARG A 110 12.92 14.78 13.56
CA ARG A 110 11.56 15.16 13.15
C ARG A 110 10.57 14.10 13.62
N PRO A 111 9.39 14.49 14.14
CA PRO A 111 8.42 13.55 14.65
C PRO A 111 7.72 12.77 13.53
N ILE A 112 7.33 11.53 13.82
CA ILE A 112 6.50 10.69 12.94
C ILE A 112 5.21 10.32 13.66
N LEU A 113 4.09 10.49 12.97
CA LEU A 113 2.79 9.93 13.35
C LEU A 113 2.43 8.81 12.37
N PHE A 114 2.14 7.63 12.90
CA PHE A 114 1.62 6.47 12.17
C PHE A 114 0.14 6.28 12.52
N ILE A 115 -0.73 6.22 11.52
CA ILE A 115 -2.18 6.03 11.70
C ILE A 115 -2.60 4.79 10.91
N TYR A 116 -3.29 3.86 11.55
CA TYR A 116 -3.80 2.65 10.92
C TYR A 116 -4.99 2.10 11.70
N GLY A 117 -5.87 1.38 11.00
CA GLY A 117 -6.97 0.66 11.63
C GLY A 117 -6.49 -0.62 12.34
N ASP A 118 -7.22 -1.05 13.36
CA ASP A 118 -6.96 -2.30 14.09
C ASP A 118 -7.26 -3.56 13.25
N ASP A 119 -8.27 -3.47 12.39
CA ASP A 119 -8.75 -4.51 11.46
C ASP A 119 -8.16 -4.37 10.03
N ALA A 120 -7.29 -3.38 9.81
CA ALA A 120 -6.63 -3.20 8.52
C ALA A 120 -5.66 -4.37 8.23
N HIS A 121 -5.83 -5.05 7.10
CA HIS A 121 -4.91 -6.10 6.64
C HIS A 121 -3.46 -5.60 6.50
N SER A 122 -3.27 -4.30 6.28
CA SER A 122 -1.96 -3.66 6.11
C SER A 122 -1.33 -3.17 7.42
N ARG A 123 -1.99 -3.40 8.57
CA ARG A 123 -1.56 -2.94 9.90
C ARG A 123 -0.11 -3.30 10.22
N SER A 124 0.31 -4.52 9.87
CA SER A 124 1.65 -5.04 10.13
C SER A 124 2.76 -4.15 9.54
N TYR A 125 2.53 -3.51 8.38
CA TYR A 125 3.49 -2.57 7.81
C TYR A 125 3.69 -1.37 8.74
N SER A 126 2.60 -0.75 9.19
CA SER A 126 2.67 0.43 10.07
C SER A 126 3.33 0.08 11.40
N GLU A 127 3.05 -1.09 11.96
CA GLU A 127 3.70 -1.59 13.18
C GLU A 127 5.21 -1.80 12.96
N ARG A 128 5.61 -2.46 11.87
CA ARG A 128 7.02 -2.64 11.51
C ARG A 128 7.74 -1.31 11.39
N ALA A 129 7.21 -0.35 10.63
CA ALA A 129 7.82 0.96 10.48
C ALA A 129 7.88 1.73 11.80
N TYR A 130 6.84 1.64 12.64
CA TYR A 130 6.86 2.21 13.98
C TYR A 130 7.99 1.63 14.82
N TYR A 131 8.21 0.30 14.80
CA TYR A 131 9.30 -0.31 15.56
C TYR A 131 10.69 0.05 15.01
N LEU A 132 10.86 0.15 13.69
CA LEU A 132 12.12 0.52 13.06
C LEU A 132 12.51 1.99 13.28
N ALA A 133 11.53 2.90 13.34
CA ALA A 133 11.77 4.34 13.49
C ALA A 133 12.42 4.73 14.82
N ASN A 134 13.19 5.82 14.83
CA ASN A 134 13.68 6.46 16.06
C ASN A 134 12.63 7.41 16.65
N GLN A 135 12.80 7.79 17.93
CA GLN A 135 12.00 8.86 18.55
C GLN A 135 12.35 10.24 17.93
N PRO A 136 11.44 11.24 18.00
CA PRO A 136 10.07 11.17 18.50
C PRO A 136 9.10 10.48 17.52
N LYS A 137 8.32 9.50 17.99
CA LYS A 137 7.32 8.78 17.18
C LYS A 137 6.04 8.52 17.97
N GLN A 138 4.91 8.55 17.28
CA GLN A 138 3.57 8.34 17.81
C GLN A 138 2.83 7.35 16.91
N ARG A 139 1.94 6.55 17.50
CA ARG A 139 1.00 5.71 16.77
C ARG A 139 -0.42 5.99 17.24
N LEU A 140 -1.35 5.99 16.32
CA LEU A 140 -2.78 6.08 16.55
C LEU A 140 -3.43 4.89 15.86
N ILE A 141 -4.12 4.07 16.65
CA ILE A 141 -4.84 2.88 16.17
C ILE A 141 -6.32 3.26 16.19
N VAL A 142 -6.97 3.18 15.04
CA VAL A 142 -8.41 3.47 14.90
C VAL A 142 -9.17 2.16 15.04
N GLU A 143 -10.11 2.11 15.98
CA GLU A 143 -10.89 0.88 16.26
C GLU A 143 -11.96 0.62 15.19
N ASP A 144 -12.24 -0.67 14.93
CA ASP A 144 -13.22 -1.15 13.94
C ASP A 144 -12.96 -0.52 12.56
N CYS A 145 -11.72 -0.53 12.11
CA CYS A 145 -11.30 0.22 10.92
C CYS A 145 -10.46 -0.65 9.99
N GLU A 146 -10.97 -0.87 8.76
CA GLU A 146 -10.21 -1.55 7.71
C GLU A 146 -9.24 -0.59 6.99
N HIS A 147 -8.47 -1.08 6.00
CA HIS A 147 -7.45 -0.26 5.35
C HIS A 147 -8.08 0.90 4.57
N ILE A 148 -9.12 0.60 3.79
CA ILE A 148 -9.77 1.57 2.90
C ILE A 148 -10.63 2.59 3.65
N ASP A 149 -11.03 2.32 4.90
CA ASP A 149 -11.85 3.26 5.69
C ASP A 149 -11.13 4.59 5.91
N LEU A 150 -9.82 4.57 6.12
CA LEU A 150 -9.04 5.79 6.31
C LEU A 150 -8.77 6.56 5.00
N TYR A 151 -9.29 6.12 3.86
CA TYR A 151 -9.17 6.86 2.59
C TYR A 151 -10.19 8.00 2.49
N ASP A 152 -11.43 7.76 2.91
CA ASP A 152 -12.55 8.66 2.67
C ASP A 152 -13.61 8.71 3.80
N ASN A 153 -13.55 7.84 4.81
CA ASN A 153 -14.53 7.83 5.89
C ASN A 153 -14.20 8.86 6.99
N LEU A 154 -14.84 10.02 6.96
CA LEU A 154 -14.60 11.11 7.92
C LEU A 154 -14.95 10.76 9.37
N ASP A 155 -15.80 9.76 9.61
CA ASP A 155 -16.12 9.30 10.97
C ASP A 155 -14.99 8.45 11.56
N LYS A 156 -14.14 7.86 10.71
CA LYS A 156 -12.97 7.05 11.10
C LYS A 156 -11.66 7.83 11.04
N ILE A 157 -11.54 8.80 10.12
CA ILE A 157 -10.31 9.59 9.96
C ILE A 157 -10.13 10.53 11.17
N PRO A 158 -9.01 10.43 11.91
CA PRO A 158 -8.77 11.19 13.14
C PRO A 158 -8.23 12.60 12.85
N VAL A 159 -9.07 13.45 12.26
CA VAL A 159 -8.70 14.78 11.73
C VAL A 159 -8.14 15.69 12.83
N GLU A 160 -8.70 15.66 14.03
CA GLU A 160 -8.28 16.53 15.14
C GLU A 160 -6.90 16.14 15.70
N GLU A 161 -6.61 14.85 15.81
CA GLU A 161 -5.31 14.32 16.21
C GLU A 161 -4.24 14.67 15.17
N ILE A 162 -4.56 14.52 13.88
CA ILE A 162 -3.70 14.92 12.75
C ILE A 162 -3.39 16.42 12.85
N SER A 163 -4.43 17.25 12.96
CA SER A 163 -4.30 18.72 13.10
C SER A 163 -3.42 19.10 14.30
N THR A 164 -3.64 18.45 15.44
CA THR A 164 -2.86 18.65 16.66
C THR A 164 -1.40 18.25 16.48
N PHE A 165 -1.12 17.12 15.83
CA PHE A 165 0.23 16.65 15.55
C PHE A 165 1.00 17.67 14.69
N PHE A 166 0.40 18.13 13.59
CA PHE A 166 1.04 19.10 12.70
C PHE A 166 1.31 20.45 13.39
N LYS A 167 0.34 20.98 14.13
CA LYS A 167 0.52 22.22 14.91
C LYS A 167 1.69 22.10 15.88
N LYS A 168 1.78 21.00 16.64
CA LYS A 168 2.89 20.77 17.57
C LYS A 168 4.23 20.55 16.88
N SER A 169 4.23 19.97 15.68
CA SER A 169 5.46 19.59 14.97
C SER A 169 6.09 20.73 14.17
N PHE A 170 5.30 21.70 13.70
CA PHE A 170 5.76 22.74 12.76
C PHE A 170 5.60 24.18 13.26
N MET A 171 4.92 24.43 14.39
CA MET A 171 4.78 25.78 14.96
C MET A 171 5.84 26.11 16.02
N SER A 172 7.07 25.59 15.86
CA SER A 172 8.22 25.95 16.70
C SER A 172 8.84 27.28 16.30
#